data_AF-A0A956E5H2-F1
#
_entry.id   AF-A0A956E5H2-F1
#
_cell.length_a   1.000
_cell.length_b   1.000
_cell.length_c   1.000
_cell.angle_alpha   90.00
_cell.angle_beta   90.00
_cell.angle_gamma   90.00
#
_symmetry.space_group_name_H-M   'P 1'
#
loop_
_entity.id
_entity.type
_entity.pdbx_description
1 polymer ?
#
loop_
_entity_poly.entity_id
_entity_poly.type
_entity_poly.pdbx_seq_one_letter_code
_entity_poly.pdbx_strand_id
1 'polypeptide(L)'
;DACTREAGVRSLERQIAAICRDVAVRLAEGEDVKGQKTTTEYVEKALGVHKFRPELAEREPSPGVATGLGLNAAGGELLFVEATKMRGKGEVHITGNLRDVMKESANTAVSFVRSKAEKLMLDPHWLEKIDLHLHVPRARATQDAASLGVPIFVAVVSLLLNAPARVDVAITGELTLRGSILPVEGIKDKILAAHRAGLRELVLPARNERDLEEVPDEIRNDLRIHFVHRLDEVLPLVLAEPERGAVPSTPDKSPPGLTGSSSAV
;
A
#
# COMPACT_ATOMS: atom_id res chain seq x y z
N ASP A 1 -10.02 -5.92 17.04
CA ASP A 1 -9.14 -5.40 15.97
C ASP A 1 -7.72 -5.96 16.00
N ALA A 2 -6.99 -5.87 17.12
CA ALA A 2 -5.60 -6.36 17.18
C ALA A 2 -5.40 -7.90 17.16
N CYS A 3 -6.47 -8.69 17.20
CA CYS A 3 -6.41 -10.14 17.41
C CYS A 3 -6.90 -10.99 16.22
N THR A 4 -7.57 -10.39 15.23
CA THR A 4 -8.17 -11.10 14.09
C THR A 4 -8.10 -10.29 12.82
N ARG A 5 -7.80 -10.93 11.68
CA ARG A 5 -7.77 -10.26 10.38
C ARG A 5 -8.30 -11.19 9.29
N GLU A 6 -9.61 -11.15 9.10
CA GLU A 6 -10.35 -11.96 8.14
C GLU A 6 -11.68 -11.26 7.80
N ALA A 7 -12.33 -11.68 6.71
CA ALA A 7 -13.66 -11.17 6.36
C ALA A 7 -14.79 -11.81 7.21
N GLY A 8 -14.56 -13.00 7.76
CA GLY A 8 -15.51 -13.72 8.62
C GLY A 8 -15.29 -13.51 10.12
N VAL A 9 -15.85 -14.40 10.93
CA VAL A 9 -15.76 -14.38 12.40
C VAL A 9 -15.17 -15.66 13.02
N ARG A 10 -14.58 -16.55 12.22
CA ARG A 10 -13.99 -17.82 12.68
C ARG A 10 -12.80 -17.61 13.60
N SER A 11 -11.90 -16.70 13.24
CA SER A 11 -10.77 -16.32 14.08
C SER A 11 -11.26 -15.62 15.35
N LEU A 12 -12.31 -14.80 15.25
CA LEU A 12 -12.93 -14.17 16.43
C LEU A 12 -13.49 -15.20 17.40
N GLU A 13 -14.25 -16.18 16.89
CA GLU A 13 -14.76 -17.30 17.67
C GLU A 13 -13.62 -18.08 18.36
N ARG A 14 -12.52 -18.33 17.64
CA ARG A 14 -11.32 -18.96 18.22
C ARG A 14 -10.68 -18.11 19.33
N GLN A 15 -10.58 -16.79 19.17
CA GLN A 15 -10.05 -15.91 20.21
C GLN A 15 -10.95 -15.89 21.44
N ILE A 16 -12.27 -15.79 21.25
CA ILE A 16 -13.25 -15.87 22.34
C ILE A 16 -13.13 -17.21 23.07
N ALA A 17 -13.05 -18.32 22.34
CA ALA A 17 -12.86 -19.65 22.94
C ALA A 17 -11.52 -19.79 23.68
N ALA A 18 -10.47 -19.08 23.26
CA ALA A 18 -9.19 -19.04 23.99
C ALA A 18 -9.33 -18.27 25.32
N ILE A 19 -10.01 -17.12 25.31
CA ILE A 19 -10.31 -16.34 26.53
C ILE A 19 -11.17 -17.17 27.49
N CYS A 20 -12.23 -17.81 27.01
CA CYS A 20 -13.08 -18.67 27.83
C CYS A 20 -12.30 -19.82 28.47
N ARG A 21 -11.33 -20.41 27.74
CA ARG A 21 -10.46 -21.46 28.28
C ARG A 21 -9.49 -20.93 29.34
N ASP A 22 -8.92 -19.75 29.14
CA ASP A 22 -8.06 -19.11 30.15
C ASP A 22 -8.81 -18.88 31.47
N VAL A 23 -10.03 -18.33 31.40
CA VAL A 23 -10.89 -18.14 32.58
C VAL A 23 -11.22 -19.48 33.25
N ALA A 24 -11.51 -20.53 32.47
CA ALA A 24 -11.82 -21.85 33.00
C ALA A 24 -10.62 -22.51 33.70
N VAL A 25 -9.41 -22.35 33.16
CA VAL A 25 -8.16 -22.83 33.78
C VAL A 25 -7.93 -22.11 35.12
N ARG A 26 -8.02 -20.77 35.15
CA ARG A 26 -7.84 -19.99 36.38
C ARG A 26 -8.86 -20.34 37.46
N LEU A 27 -10.11 -20.58 37.08
CA LEU A 27 -11.14 -21.07 37.99
C LEU A 27 -10.78 -22.46 38.56
N ALA A 28 -10.27 -23.37 37.72
CA ALA A 28 -9.85 -24.71 38.15
C ALA A 28 -8.61 -24.69 39.05
N GLU A 29 -7.73 -23.70 38.89
CA GLU A 29 -6.57 -23.43 39.75
C GLU A 29 -6.95 -22.76 41.08
N GLY A 30 -8.23 -22.44 41.28
CA GLY A 30 -8.76 -21.91 42.54
C GLY A 30 -8.79 -20.38 42.63
N GLU A 31 -8.60 -19.66 41.52
CA GLU A 31 -8.74 -18.21 41.49
C GLU A 31 -10.22 -17.79 41.51
N ASP A 32 -10.56 -16.73 42.25
CA ASP A 32 -11.89 -16.13 42.21
C ASP A 32 -12.05 -15.25 40.97
N VAL A 33 -12.69 -15.81 39.94
CA VAL A 33 -12.97 -15.14 38.66
C VAL A 33 -14.41 -14.64 38.55
N LYS A 34 -15.24 -14.77 39.61
CA LYS A 34 -16.63 -14.32 39.56
C LYS A 34 -16.73 -12.80 39.45
N GLY A 35 -17.48 -12.33 38.46
CA GLY A 35 -17.68 -10.89 38.21
C GLY A 35 -16.48 -10.20 37.54
N GLN A 36 -15.45 -10.94 37.14
CA GLN A 36 -14.33 -10.38 36.38
C GLN A 36 -14.85 -9.82 35.06
N LYS A 37 -14.66 -8.51 34.84
CA LYS A 37 -14.88 -7.88 33.54
C LYS A 37 -13.70 -8.21 32.62
N THR A 38 -14.01 -8.61 31.39
CA THR A 38 -13.02 -8.77 30.32
C THR A 38 -12.57 -7.37 29.86
N THR A 39 -11.52 -6.84 30.48
CA THR A 39 -10.88 -5.57 30.06
C THR A 39 -9.89 -5.80 28.92
N THR A 40 -9.50 -4.72 28.23
CA THR A 40 -8.47 -4.77 27.19
C THR A 40 -7.15 -5.35 27.72
N GLU A 41 -6.71 -4.95 28.92
CA GLU A 41 -5.47 -5.49 29.51
C GLU A 41 -5.57 -7.00 29.78
N TYR A 42 -6.76 -7.46 30.19
CA TYR A 42 -6.97 -8.89 30.41
C TYR A 42 -6.92 -9.69 29.11
N VAL A 43 -7.53 -9.18 28.04
CA VAL A 43 -7.47 -9.81 26.71
C VAL A 43 -6.03 -9.89 26.22
N GLU A 44 -5.23 -8.84 26.41
CA GLU A 44 -3.80 -8.83 26.06
C GLU A 44 -3.00 -9.84 26.87
N LYS A 45 -3.26 -9.96 28.17
CA LYS A 45 -2.60 -10.96 29.03
C LYS A 45 -2.97 -12.38 28.60
N ALA A 46 -4.25 -12.65 28.34
CA ALA A 46 -4.76 -13.98 28.02
C ALA A 46 -4.41 -14.45 26.59
N LEU A 47 -4.39 -13.54 25.61
CA LEU A 47 -4.08 -13.86 24.21
C LEU A 47 -2.61 -13.62 23.83
N GLY A 48 -1.84 -12.95 24.70
CA GLY A 48 -0.47 -12.51 24.46
C GLY A 48 -0.36 -11.17 23.70
N VAL A 49 0.88 -10.73 23.45
CA VAL A 49 1.20 -9.48 22.74
C VAL A 49 0.42 -9.40 21.42
N HIS A 50 -0.14 -8.22 21.12
CA HIS A 50 -0.94 -7.95 19.91
C HIS A 50 -0.35 -8.62 18.67
N LYS A 51 -1.09 -9.58 18.09
CA LYS A 51 -0.63 -10.31 16.90
C LYS A 51 -0.70 -9.47 15.63
N PHE A 52 -1.50 -8.39 15.64
CA PHE A 52 -1.69 -7.52 14.49
C PHE A 52 -1.56 -6.05 14.91
N ARG A 53 -0.52 -5.39 14.42
CA ARG A 53 -0.45 -3.94 14.36
C ARG A 53 -1.10 -3.44 13.06
N PRO A 54 -1.69 -2.24 13.02
CA PRO A 54 -2.23 -1.69 11.78
C PRO A 54 -1.10 -1.54 10.76
N GLU A 55 -1.13 -2.28 9.65
CA GLU A 55 -0.06 -2.27 8.62
C GLU A 55 0.23 -0.88 8.04
N LEU A 56 -0.70 0.06 8.16
CA LEU A 56 -0.57 1.45 7.74
C LEU A 56 0.15 2.33 8.77
N ALA A 57 0.03 2.04 10.06
CA ALA A 57 0.59 2.86 11.13
C ALA A 57 2.13 2.79 11.22
N GLU A 58 2.74 1.80 10.56
CA GLU A 58 4.19 1.60 10.53
C GLU A 58 4.84 2.09 9.22
N ARG A 59 4.06 2.64 8.28
CA ARG A 59 4.57 3.05 6.96
C ARG A 59 4.71 4.56 6.85
N GLU A 60 5.94 5.01 6.68
CA GLU A 60 6.24 6.37 6.25
C GLU A 60 6.02 6.51 4.73
N PRO A 61 5.49 7.65 4.25
CA PRO A 61 5.41 7.92 2.82
C PRO A 61 6.80 7.86 2.19
N SER A 62 6.98 6.90 1.28
CA SER A 62 8.26 6.71 0.58
C SER A 62 8.03 6.67 -0.93
N PRO A 63 8.89 7.34 -1.73
CA PRO A 63 8.84 7.21 -3.18
C PRO A 63 8.98 5.75 -3.62
N GLY A 64 8.14 5.32 -4.55
CA GLY A 64 8.17 3.95 -5.06
C GLY A 64 7.27 2.97 -4.33
N VAL A 65 6.46 3.42 -3.38
CA VAL A 65 5.51 2.56 -2.67
C VAL A 65 4.08 3.03 -2.94
N ALA A 66 3.17 2.12 -3.29
CA ALA A 66 1.75 2.40 -3.46
C ALA A 66 0.87 1.37 -2.74
N THR A 67 -0.24 1.84 -2.15
CA THR A 67 -1.23 0.98 -1.49
C THR A 67 -2.29 0.55 -2.51
N GLY A 68 -2.31 -0.74 -2.83
CA GLY A 68 -3.29 -1.39 -3.69
C GLY A 68 -4.34 -2.17 -2.90
N LEU A 69 -5.48 -2.45 -3.53
CA LEU A 69 -6.49 -3.37 -3.02
C LEU A 69 -6.55 -4.64 -3.86
N GLY A 70 -6.35 -5.78 -3.20
CA GLY A 70 -6.44 -7.12 -3.78
C GLY A 70 -7.65 -7.90 -3.29
N LEU A 71 -7.92 -9.01 -3.95
CA LEU A 71 -8.95 -9.97 -3.58
C LEU A 71 -8.32 -11.36 -3.46
N ASN A 72 -8.54 -12.03 -2.34
CA ASN A 72 -8.13 -13.42 -2.14
C ASN A 72 -9.31 -14.29 -1.69
N ALA A 73 -9.06 -15.58 -1.48
CA ALA A 73 -10.11 -16.53 -1.09
C ALA A 73 -10.79 -16.23 0.27
N ALA A 74 -10.15 -15.45 1.14
CA ALA A 74 -10.68 -15.03 2.43
C ALA A 74 -11.34 -13.62 2.38
N GLY A 75 -11.38 -13.00 1.20
CA GLY A 75 -11.93 -11.66 0.97
C GLY A 75 -10.87 -10.64 0.54
N GLY A 76 -11.17 -9.36 0.71
CA GLY A 76 -10.28 -8.28 0.31
C GLY A 76 -9.07 -8.15 1.23
N GLU A 77 -7.96 -7.69 0.67
CA GLU A 77 -6.72 -7.40 1.39
C GLU A 77 -6.02 -6.14 0.85
N LEU A 78 -5.20 -5.52 1.70
CA LEU A 78 -4.26 -4.50 1.24
C LEU A 78 -3.03 -5.19 0.64
N LEU A 79 -2.59 -4.68 -0.51
CA LEU A 79 -1.36 -5.09 -1.16
C LEU A 79 -0.47 -3.86 -1.32
N PHE A 80 0.81 -4.01 -0.99
CA PHE A 80 1.76 -2.92 -1.13
C PHE A 80 2.64 -3.18 -2.34
N VAL A 81 2.57 -2.29 -3.33
CA VAL A 81 3.43 -2.38 -4.49
C VAL A 81 4.67 -1.55 -4.24
N GLU A 82 5.83 -2.19 -4.35
CA GLU A 82 7.13 -1.59 -4.08
C GLU A 82 7.95 -1.59 -5.37
N ALA A 83 8.52 -0.43 -5.70
CA ALA A 83 9.35 -0.21 -6.86
C ALA A 83 10.70 0.37 -6.40
N THR A 84 11.79 -0.16 -6.94
CA THR A 84 13.12 0.42 -6.77
C THR A 84 13.86 0.47 -8.10
N LYS A 85 14.90 1.29 -8.17
CA LYS A 85 15.74 1.46 -9.35
C LYS A 85 17.21 1.38 -8.99
N MET A 86 18.01 0.77 -9.86
CA MET A 86 19.47 0.75 -9.77
C MET A 86 20.09 1.07 -11.14
N ARG A 87 21.37 1.46 -11.17
CA ARG A 87 22.08 1.63 -12.45
C ARG A 87 22.10 0.31 -13.20
N GLY A 88 21.76 0.34 -14.48
CA GLY A 88 21.43 -0.86 -15.22
C GLY A 88 21.40 -0.66 -16.72
N LYS A 89 20.78 -1.61 -17.43
CA LYS A 89 20.66 -1.65 -18.90
C LYS A 89 19.20 -1.56 -19.39
N GLY A 90 18.26 -1.35 -18.49
CA GLY A 90 16.83 -1.26 -18.82
C GLY A 90 16.04 -2.53 -18.58
N GLU A 91 16.54 -3.40 -17.71
CA GLU A 91 15.82 -4.60 -17.30
C GLU A 91 14.69 -4.26 -16.33
N VAL A 92 13.58 -5.00 -16.44
CA VAL A 92 12.43 -4.90 -15.53
C VAL A 92 12.30 -6.22 -14.79
N HIS A 93 12.69 -6.22 -13.53
CA HIS A 93 12.56 -7.36 -12.63
C HIS A 93 11.23 -7.31 -11.89
N ILE A 94 10.55 -8.45 -11.81
CA ILE A 94 9.23 -8.56 -11.17
C ILE A 94 9.27 -9.74 -10.20
N THR A 95 9.11 -9.48 -8.90
CA THR A 95 9.12 -10.50 -7.84
C THR A 95 7.88 -10.44 -6.95
N GLY A 96 7.71 -11.44 -6.08
CA GLY A 96 6.49 -11.61 -5.26
C GLY A 96 5.64 -12.83 -5.64
N ASN A 97 6.18 -13.73 -6.47
CA ASN A 97 5.47 -14.90 -7.01
C ASN A 97 4.21 -14.53 -7.79
N LEU A 98 4.32 -13.52 -8.65
CA LEU A 98 3.21 -12.98 -9.41
C LEU A 98 2.79 -13.97 -10.52
N ARG A 99 1.47 -14.07 -10.75
CA ARG A 99 0.90 -14.78 -11.89
C ARG A 99 1.23 -14.05 -13.20
N ASP A 100 1.15 -14.75 -14.33
CA ASP A 100 1.55 -14.17 -15.62
C ASP A 100 0.73 -12.94 -16.01
N VAL A 101 -0.57 -12.92 -15.71
CA VAL A 101 -1.46 -11.75 -15.90
C VAL A 101 -0.96 -10.52 -15.13
N MET A 102 -0.40 -10.72 -13.93
CA MET A 102 0.12 -9.61 -13.12
C MET A 102 1.47 -9.14 -13.64
N LYS A 103 2.30 -10.04 -14.18
CA LYS A 103 3.54 -9.65 -14.89
C LYS A 103 3.20 -8.85 -16.16
N GLU A 104 2.17 -9.23 -16.89
CA GLU A 104 1.65 -8.48 -18.03
C GLU A 104 1.14 -7.10 -17.61
N SER A 105 0.41 -7.02 -16.50
CA SER A 105 -0.04 -5.74 -15.92
C SER A 105 1.14 -4.83 -15.56
N ALA A 106 2.19 -5.40 -14.95
CA ALA A 106 3.42 -4.66 -14.63
C ALA A 106 4.13 -4.13 -15.88
N ASN A 107 4.30 -4.99 -16.90
CA ASN A 107 4.88 -4.59 -18.18
C ASN A 107 4.05 -3.52 -18.89
N THR A 108 2.73 -3.62 -18.82
CA THR A 108 1.78 -2.63 -19.37
C THR A 108 1.95 -1.29 -18.67
N ALA A 109 2.11 -1.28 -17.34
CA ALA A 109 2.29 -0.07 -16.56
C ALA A 109 3.60 0.62 -16.92
N VAL A 110 4.70 -0.13 -16.94
CA VAL A 110 6.02 0.38 -17.31
C VAL A 110 6.02 0.91 -18.75
N SER A 111 5.39 0.17 -19.68
CA SER A 111 5.24 0.60 -21.08
C SER A 111 4.44 1.89 -21.20
N PHE A 112 3.36 2.04 -20.44
CA PHE A 112 2.58 3.27 -20.40
C PHE A 112 3.41 4.45 -19.89
N VAL A 113 4.12 4.28 -18.76
CA VAL A 113 5.00 5.32 -18.19
C VAL A 113 6.06 5.74 -19.21
N ARG A 114 6.72 4.80 -19.89
CA ARG A 114 7.66 5.08 -20.98
C ARG A 114 7.01 5.89 -22.10
N SER A 115 5.82 5.47 -22.55
CA SER A 115 5.09 6.16 -23.63
C SER A 115 4.61 7.57 -23.28
N LYS A 116 4.58 7.91 -21.99
CA LYS A 116 4.12 9.19 -21.45
C LYS A 116 5.21 9.95 -20.69
N ALA A 117 6.47 9.53 -20.81
CA ALA A 117 7.58 10.09 -20.03
C ALA A 117 7.61 11.62 -20.08
N GLU A 118 7.54 12.22 -21.26
CA GLU A 118 7.52 13.69 -21.42
C GLU A 118 6.34 14.36 -20.70
N LYS A 119 5.14 13.80 -20.83
CA LYS A 119 3.93 14.32 -20.16
C LYS A 119 4.01 14.18 -18.64
N LEU A 120 4.77 13.20 -18.17
CA LEU A 120 5.04 12.96 -16.75
C LEU A 120 6.28 13.70 -16.27
N MET A 121 6.90 14.57 -17.08
CA MET A 121 8.14 15.30 -16.74
C MET A 121 9.32 14.37 -16.42
N LEU A 122 9.42 13.23 -17.11
CA LEU A 122 10.49 12.24 -17.00
C LEU A 122 11.40 12.27 -18.24
N ASP A 123 12.66 11.85 -18.08
CA ASP A 123 13.57 11.58 -19.20
C ASP A 123 12.95 10.50 -20.12
N PRO A 124 12.69 10.75 -21.42
CA PRO A 124 12.15 9.73 -22.34
C PRO A 124 12.99 8.44 -22.40
N HIS A 125 14.28 8.55 -22.12
CA HIS A 125 15.24 7.45 -22.11
C HIS A 125 15.58 6.96 -20.69
N TRP A 126 14.74 7.26 -19.69
CA TRP A 126 15.00 6.92 -18.29
C TRP A 126 15.38 5.46 -18.08
N LEU A 127 14.72 4.54 -18.80
CA LEU A 127 14.92 3.09 -18.64
C LEU A 127 16.25 2.62 -19.25
N GLU A 128 16.87 3.34 -20.18
CA GLU A 128 18.14 2.89 -20.79
C GLU A 128 19.32 2.92 -19.80
N LYS A 129 19.20 3.70 -18.72
CA LYS A 129 20.27 3.95 -17.75
C LYS A 129 20.05 3.20 -16.42
N ILE A 130 18.88 2.62 -16.21
CA ILE A 130 18.48 2.01 -14.95
C ILE A 130 17.80 0.66 -15.17
N ASP A 131 17.97 -0.25 -14.22
CA ASP A 131 17.08 -1.40 -14.09
C ASP A 131 16.00 -1.05 -13.06
N LEU A 132 14.78 -1.52 -13.33
CA LEU A 132 13.61 -1.34 -12.47
C LEU A 132 13.28 -2.67 -11.80
N HIS A 133 13.07 -2.67 -10.49
CA HIS A 133 12.62 -3.85 -9.76
C HIS A 133 11.30 -3.56 -9.05
N LEU A 134 10.26 -4.29 -9.48
CA LEU A 134 8.93 -4.31 -8.89
C LEU A 134 8.78 -5.52 -7.97
N HIS A 135 8.33 -5.27 -6.75
CA HIS A 135 8.01 -6.29 -5.76
C HIS A 135 6.59 -6.08 -5.23
N VAL A 136 5.80 -7.16 -5.21
CA VAL A 136 4.50 -7.14 -4.54
C VAL A 136 4.48 -8.28 -3.51
N PRO A 137 4.67 -7.98 -2.21
CA PRO A 137 4.56 -8.98 -1.17
C PRO A 137 3.16 -9.63 -1.19
N ARG A 138 3.09 -10.92 -0.84
CA ARG A 138 1.84 -11.70 -0.69
C ARG A 138 0.94 -11.82 -1.94
N ALA A 139 1.32 -11.25 -3.09
CA ALA A 139 0.52 -11.25 -4.32
C ALA A 139 0.12 -12.64 -4.83
N ARG A 140 0.85 -13.71 -4.49
CA ARG A 140 0.47 -15.10 -4.81
C ARG A 140 -0.94 -15.48 -4.31
N ALA A 141 -1.37 -14.92 -3.19
CA ALA A 141 -2.68 -15.19 -2.61
C ALA A 141 -3.82 -14.52 -3.38
N THR A 142 -3.51 -13.47 -4.16
CA THR A 142 -4.52 -12.71 -4.90
C THR A 142 -5.07 -13.52 -6.08
N GLN A 143 -6.38 -13.44 -6.23
CA GLN A 143 -7.18 -14.04 -7.29
C GLN A 143 -7.44 -13.05 -8.44
N ASP A 144 -7.54 -11.76 -8.13
CA ASP A 144 -7.69 -10.68 -9.11
C ASP A 144 -6.33 -10.05 -9.46
N ALA A 145 -5.62 -10.70 -10.39
CA ALA A 145 -4.28 -10.31 -10.78
C ALA A 145 -4.22 -8.97 -11.55
N ALA A 146 -5.29 -8.59 -12.26
CA ALA A 146 -5.33 -7.40 -13.11
C ALA A 146 -5.53 -6.11 -12.30
N SER A 147 -6.13 -6.22 -11.10
CA SER A 147 -6.42 -5.08 -10.23
C SER A 147 -5.22 -4.25 -9.73
N LEU A 148 -4.00 -4.75 -9.93
CA LEU A 148 -2.77 -4.06 -9.52
C LEU A 148 -2.15 -3.21 -10.63
N GLY A 149 -2.74 -3.16 -11.83
CA GLY A 149 -2.20 -2.35 -12.93
C GLY A 149 -2.02 -0.87 -12.54
N VAL A 150 -3.05 -0.26 -11.96
CA VAL A 150 -2.98 1.15 -11.51
C VAL A 150 -2.04 1.33 -10.30
N PRO A 151 -2.10 0.51 -9.24
CA PRO A 151 -1.11 0.55 -8.15
C PRO A 151 0.36 0.47 -8.62
N ILE A 152 0.67 -0.41 -9.59
CA ILE A 152 2.02 -0.53 -10.16
C ILE A 152 2.42 0.75 -10.90
N PHE A 153 1.51 1.31 -11.71
CA PHE A 153 1.74 2.59 -12.37
C PHE A 153 2.10 3.69 -11.35
N VAL A 154 1.36 3.79 -10.25
CA VAL A 154 1.60 4.80 -9.21
C VAL A 154 2.95 4.60 -8.53
N ALA A 155 3.30 3.36 -8.15
CA ALA A 155 4.59 3.06 -7.55
C ALA A 155 5.76 3.45 -8.49
N VAL A 156 5.67 3.11 -9.77
CA VAL A 156 6.71 3.47 -10.76
C VAL A 156 6.82 4.98 -10.92
N VAL A 157 5.72 5.68 -11.11
CA VAL A 157 5.74 7.15 -11.28
C VAL A 157 6.26 7.84 -10.02
N SER A 158 5.81 7.41 -8.85
CA SER A 158 6.28 7.89 -7.55
C SER A 158 7.81 7.77 -7.41
N LEU A 159 8.38 6.60 -7.75
CA LEU A 159 9.83 6.37 -7.73
C LEU A 159 10.61 7.25 -8.71
N LEU A 160 10.06 7.44 -9.91
CA LEU A 160 10.74 8.19 -10.98
C LEU A 160 10.71 9.70 -10.71
N LEU A 161 9.60 10.21 -10.17
CA LEU A 161 9.45 11.60 -9.75
C LEU A 161 10.10 11.92 -8.39
N ASN A 162 10.49 10.89 -7.64
CA ASN A 162 10.90 11.03 -6.24
C ASN A 162 9.82 11.74 -5.39
N ALA A 163 8.55 11.43 -5.67
CA ALA A 163 7.39 12.01 -5.01
C ALA A 163 6.64 10.88 -4.28
N PRO A 164 6.58 10.87 -2.94
CA PRO A 164 5.90 9.82 -2.19
C PRO A 164 4.43 9.69 -2.57
N ALA A 165 3.91 8.47 -2.65
CA ALA A 165 2.46 8.27 -2.67
C ALA A 165 1.89 8.42 -1.26
N ARG A 166 0.65 8.90 -1.19
CA ARG A 166 -0.16 8.99 0.03
C ARG A 166 -0.39 7.61 0.62
N VAL A 167 -0.06 7.43 1.89
CA VAL A 167 -0.29 6.18 2.62
C VAL A 167 -1.76 5.98 3.00
N ASP A 168 -2.51 7.07 3.10
CA ASP A 168 -3.93 7.09 3.51
C ASP A 168 -4.91 6.86 2.36
N VAL A 169 -4.41 6.61 1.14
CA VAL A 169 -5.20 6.34 -0.06
C VAL A 169 -4.90 4.92 -0.57
N ALA A 170 -5.96 4.15 -0.85
CA ALA A 170 -5.81 2.86 -1.54
C ALA A 170 -6.48 2.84 -2.91
N ILE A 171 -5.87 2.09 -3.82
CA ILE A 171 -6.17 2.16 -5.25
C ILE A 171 -6.41 0.76 -5.81
N THR A 172 -7.33 0.62 -6.74
CA THR A 172 -7.51 -0.64 -7.50
C THR A 172 -7.90 -0.30 -8.93
N GLY A 173 -7.51 -1.15 -9.87
CA GLY A 173 -7.91 -0.98 -11.26
C GLY A 173 -6.99 -1.71 -12.22
N GLU A 174 -7.60 -2.25 -13.26
CA GLU A 174 -6.88 -2.75 -14.42
C GLU A 174 -6.52 -1.58 -15.33
N LEU A 175 -5.31 -1.62 -15.91
CA LEU A 175 -4.81 -0.58 -16.79
C LEU A 175 -4.68 -1.12 -18.22
N THR A 176 -4.84 -0.24 -19.20
CA THR A 176 -4.56 -0.55 -20.61
C THR A 176 -3.38 0.27 -21.12
N LEU A 177 -2.72 -0.20 -22.18
CA LEU A 177 -1.67 0.58 -22.87
C LEU A 177 -2.14 1.97 -23.38
N ARG A 178 -3.46 2.18 -23.49
CA ARG A 178 -4.06 3.48 -23.89
C ARG A 178 -4.33 4.42 -22.71
N GLY A 179 -4.09 3.97 -21.49
CA GLY A 179 -4.28 4.73 -20.26
C GLY A 179 -5.72 4.74 -19.74
N SER A 180 -6.61 3.93 -20.30
CA SER A 180 -7.94 3.70 -19.72
C SER A 180 -7.83 2.76 -18.51
N ILE A 181 -8.67 3.01 -17.52
CA ILE A 181 -8.82 2.19 -16.32
C ILE A 181 -10.08 1.33 -16.49
N LEU A 182 -9.94 0.02 -16.33
CA LEU A 182 -10.98 -0.98 -16.52
C LEU A 182 -11.52 -1.45 -15.16
N PRO A 183 -12.79 -1.91 -15.09
CA PRO A 183 -13.38 -2.38 -13.86
C PRO A 183 -12.71 -3.67 -13.38
N VAL A 184 -12.75 -3.87 -12.07
CA VAL A 184 -12.17 -5.04 -11.39
C VAL A 184 -13.21 -5.74 -10.53
N GLU A 185 -12.92 -6.95 -10.10
CA GLU A 185 -13.86 -7.76 -9.31
C GLU A 185 -13.71 -7.50 -7.79
N GLY A 186 -14.71 -7.94 -7.01
CA GLY A 186 -14.64 -7.96 -5.54
C GLY A 186 -14.57 -6.58 -4.88
N ILE A 187 -15.21 -5.56 -5.47
CA ILE A 187 -15.17 -4.17 -4.98
C ILE A 187 -15.67 -4.07 -3.54
N LYS A 188 -16.78 -4.74 -3.21
CA LYS A 188 -17.29 -4.81 -1.84
C LYS A 188 -16.24 -5.29 -0.86
N ASP A 189 -15.62 -6.43 -1.12
CA ASP A 189 -14.61 -7.02 -0.24
C ASP A 189 -13.36 -6.15 -0.11
N LYS A 190 -12.92 -5.54 -1.21
CA LYS A 190 -11.81 -4.58 -1.25
C LYS A 190 -12.09 -3.35 -0.39
N ILE A 191 -13.30 -2.79 -0.48
CA ILE A 191 -13.75 -1.64 0.31
C ILE A 191 -13.80 -2.01 1.80
N LEU A 192 -14.38 -3.16 2.14
CA LEU A 192 -14.42 -3.65 3.53
C LEU A 192 -13.01 -3.82 4.09
N ALA A 193 -12.07 -4.34 3.29
CA ALA A 193 -10.68 -4.50 3.70
C ALA A 193 -9.99 -3.16 3.97
N ALA A 194 -10.19 -2.17 3.09
CA ALA A 194 -9.64 -0.83 3.27
C ALA A 194 -10.21 -0.15 4.52
N HIS A 195 -11.53 -0.22 4.71
CA HIS A 195 -12.21 0.32 5.88
C HIS A 195 -11.70 -0.31 7.18
N ARG A 196 -11.57 -1.65 7.23
CA ARG A 196 -10.99 -2.37 8.38
C ARG A 196 -9.54 -1.98 8.66
N ALA A 197 -8.80 -1.57 7.63
CA ALA A 197 -7.43 -1.10 7.78
C ALA A 197 -7.35 0.38 8.23
N GLY A 198 -8.49 1.06 8.38
CA GLY A 198 -8.57 2.46 8.80
C GLY A 198 -8.41 3.46 7.66
N LEU A 199 -8.42 3.02 6.40
CA LEU A 199 -8.37 3.92 5.25
C LEU A 199 -9.71 4.63 5.09
N ARG A 200 -9.63 5.90 4.68
CA ARG A 200 -10.79 6.78 4.48
C ARG A 200 -10.94 7.22 3.04
N GLU A 201 -9.91 7.05 2.20
CA GLU A 201 -9.91 7.54 0.83
C GLU A 201 -9.52 6.44 -0.16
N LEU A 202 -10.35 6.23 -1.18
CA LEU A 202 -10.21 5.17 -2.17
C LEU A 202 -10.24 5.73 -3.59
N VAL A 203 -9.45 5.15 -4.49
CA VAL A 203 -9.50 5.41 -5.93
C VAL A 203 -9.92 4.13 -6.65
N LEU A 204 -11.11 4.16 -7.26
CA LEU A 204 -11.74 3.01 -7.91
C LEU A 204 -12.03 3.30 -9.38
N PRO A 205 -12.10 2.28 -10.26
CA PRO A 205 -12.52 2.48 -11.64
C PRO A 205 -13.95 3.01 -11.68
N ALA A 206 -14.21 4.03 -12.50
CA ALA A 206 -15.55 4.63 -12.59
C ALA A 206 -16.65 3.64 -12.99
N ARG A 207 -16.31 2.59 -13.75
CA ARG A 207 -17.27 1.53 -14.12
C ARG A 207 -17.67 0.62 -12.96
N ASN A 208 -16.96 0.65 -11.84
CA ASN A 208 -17.30 -0.08 -10.62
C ASN A 208 -18.24 0.71 -9.68
N GLU A 209 -18.71 1.91 -10.06
CA GLU A 209 -19.61 2.70 -9.21
C GLU A 209 -20.89 1.95 -8.83
N ARG A 210 -21.41 1.13 -9.75
CA ARG A 210 -22.61 0.30 -9.51
C ARG A 210 -22.38 -0.77 -8.43
N ASP A 211 -21.15 -1.25 -8.26
CA ASP A 211 -20.82 -2.26 -7.26
C ASP A 211 -20.86 -1.70 -5.84
N LEU A 212 -20.94 -0.37 -5.67
CA LEU A 212 -21.17 0.24 -4.36
C LEU A 212 -22.52 -0.12 -3.76
N GLU A 213 -23.53 -0.46 -4.57
CA GLU A 213 -24.85 -0.88 -4.06
C GLU A 213 -24.76 -2.07 -3.09
N GLU A 214 -23.71 -2.89 -3.22
CA GLU A 214 -23.49 -4.05 -2.34
C GLU A 214 -22.76 -3.71 -1.03
N VAL A 215 -22.28 -2.47 -0.88
CA VAL A 215 -21.53 -1.98 0.28
C VAL A 215 -22.51 -1.35 1.28
N PRO A 216 -22.47 -1.75 2.57
CA PRO A 216 -23.30 -1.15 3.61
C PRO A 216 -23.14 0.37 3.70
N ASP A 217 -24.25 1.09 3.86
CA ASP A 217 -24.27 2.56 3.87
C ASP A 217 -23.39 3.16 4.97
N GLU A 218 -23.35 2.53 6.15
CA GLU A 218 -22.48 2.95 7.26
C GLU A 218 -21.01 3.03 6.83
N ILE A 219 -20.54 2.05 6.07
CA ILE A 219 -19.15 1.99 5.59
C ILE A 219 -18.95 2.96 4.43
N ARG A 220 -19.94 3.09 3.55
CA ARG A 220 -19.88 4.01 2.41
C ARG A 220 -19.79 5.47 2.87
N ASN A 221 -20.51 5.83 3.92
CA ASN A 221 -20.53 7.19 4.48
C ASN A 221 -19.21 7.58 5.17
N ASP A 222 -18.45 6.60 5.65
CA ASP A 222 -17.13 6.80 6.27
C ASP A 222 -15.98 6.91 5.23
N LEU A 223 -16.28 6.75 3.94
CA LEU A 223 -15.29 6.68 2.87
C LEU A 223 -15.49 7.78 1.83
N ARG A 224 -14.37 8.42 1.46
CA ARG A 224 -14.27 9.26 0.27
C ARG A 224 -13.80 8.41 -0.90
N ILE A 225 -14.69 8.17 -1.87
CA ILE A 225 -14.40 7.35 -3.04
C ILE A 225 -14.26 8.25 -4.27
N HIS A 226 -13.14 8.13 -4.97
CA HIS A 226 -12.86 8.80 -6.22
C HIS A 226 -12.98 7.81 -7.38
N PHE A 227 -13.86 8.12 -8.32
CA PHE A 227 -14.07 7.33 -9.52
C PHE A 227 -13.27 7.90 -10.68
N VAL A 228 -12.41 7.06 -11.27
CA VAL A 228 -11.49 7.48 -12.34
C VAL A 228 -11.70 6.67 -13.62
N HIS A 229 -11.56 7.32 -14.77
CA HIS A 229 -11.65 6.67 -16.08
C HIS A 229 -10.27 6.42 -16.70
N ARG A 230 -9.29 7.25 -16.36
CA ARG A 230 -7.98 7.29 -16.98
C ARG A 230 -6.87 7.51 -15.95
N LEU A 231 -5.66 7.07 -16.30
CA LEU A 231 -4.48 7.16 -15.41
C LEU A 231 -4.06 8.60 -15.08
N ASP A 232 -4.33 9.55 -15.97
CA ASP A 232 -4.04 10.96 -15.73
C ASP A 232 -4.84 11.57 -14.57
N GLU A 233 -6.00 10.99 -14.24
CA GLU A 233 -6.81 11.40 -13.10
C GLU A 233 -6.26 10.88 -11.76
N VAL A 234 -5.40 9.86 -11.79
CA VAL A 234 -4.96 9.14 -10.59
C VAL A 234 -3.89 9.91 -9.82
N LEU A 235 -2.84 10.39 -10.50
CA LEU A 235 -1.66 10.98 -9.85
C LEU A 235 -2.00 12.15 -8.89
N PRO A 236 -2.89 13.09 -9.23
CA PRO A 236 -3.26 14.20 -8.33
C PRO A 236 -3.96 13.75 -7.04
N LEU A 237 -4.58 12.57 -7.04
CA LEU A 237 -5.31 12.03 -5.89
C LEU A 237 -4.39 11.29 -4.92
N VAL A 238 -3.28 10.73 -5.45
CA VAL A 238 -2.49 9.70 -4.76
C VAL A 238 -1.06 10.11 -4.47
N LEU A 239 -0.51 11.14 -5.12
CA LEU A 239 0.81 11.66 -4.78
C LEU A 239 0.68 12.64 -3.62
N ALA A 240 1.60 12.56 -2.66
CA ALA A 240 1.70 13.53 -1.57
C ALA A 240 2.08 14.91 -2.15
N GLU A 241 1.55 15.98 -1.56
CA GLU A 241 2.01 17.31 -1.91
C GLU A 241 3.53 17.41 -1.65
N PRO A 242 4.30 18.06 -2.54
CA PRO A 242 5.70 18.32 -2.26
C PRO A 242 5.79 19.13 -0.96
N GLU A 243 6.57 18.65 0.00
CA GLU A 243 6.81 19.40 1.23
C GLU A 243 7.32 20.80 0.85
N ARG A 244 6.54 21.83 1.19
CA ARG A 244 6.98 23.23 1.09
C ARG A 244 8.02 23.46 2.19
N GLY A 245 9.24 22.96 2.01
CA GLY A 245 10.19 23.00 3.13
C GLY A 245 11.53 22.30 2.96
N ALA A 246 12.08 22.17 1.76
CA ALA A 246 13.49 21.81 1.62
C ALA A 246 14.10 22.55 0.43
N VAL A 247 14.44 23.83 0.65
CA VAL A 247 15.43 24.48 -0.19
C VAL A 247 16.73 23.72 0.05
N PRO A 248 17.35 23.09 -0.96
CA PRO A 248 18.67 22.49 -0.77
C PRO A 248 19.62 23.61 -0.36
N SER A 249 20.14 23.54 0.87
CA SER A 249 21.22 24.42 1.29
C SER A 249 22.36 24.23 0.29
N THR A 250 22.71 25.32 -0.39
CA THR A 250 23.86 25.39 -1.28
C THR A 250 25.09 24.83 -0.55
N PRO A 251 25.91 23.99 -1.20
CA PRO A 251 27.14 23.51 -0.59
C PRO A 251 28.03 24.71 -0.26
N ASP A 252 28.42 24.79 1.00
CA ASP A 252 29.33 25.80 1.55
C ASP A 252 30.61 25.84 0.71
N LYS A 253 30.76 26.90 -0.09
CA LYS A 253 32.03 27.23 -0.74
C LYS A 253 32.89 27.98 0.26
N SER A 254 33.45 27.27 1.22
CA SER A 254 34.59 27.78 1.96
C SER A 254 35.81 27.78 1.02
N PRO A 255 36.47 28.92 0.75
CA PRO A 255 37.65 28.95 -0.11
C PRO A 255 38.84 28.26 0.56
N PRO A 256 39.74 27.61 -0.21
CA PRO A 256 40.97 27.07 0.34
C PRO A 256 41.88 28.22 0.80
N GLY A 257 42.16 28.27 2.10
CA GLY A 257 43.10 29.22 2.68
C GLY A 257 44.51 28.99 2.13
N LEU A 258 45.04 29.99 1.42
CA LEU A 258 46.43 30.07 0.99
C LEU A 258 47.25 30.86 2.01
N THR A 259 48.30 30.20 2.50
CA THR A 259 49.64 30.71 2.87
C THR A 259 49.81 31.67 4.04
N GLY A 260 50.76 31.33 4.92
CA GLY A 260 51.36 32.26 5.88
C GLY A 260 52.29 31.58 6.89
N SER A 261 53.57 31.46 6.53
CA SER A 261 54.72 30.95 7.29
C SER A 261 54.96 31.60 8.67
N SER A 262 55.49 30.83 9.64
CA SER A 262 56.68 31.25 10.42
C SER A 262 57.29 30.13 11.30
N SER A 263 58.54 29.78 10.99
CA SER A 263 59.66 29.35 11.85
C SER A 263 59.42 28.54 13.15
N ALA A 264 60.00 27.33 13.21
CA ALA A 264 60.98 26.97 14.25
C ALA A 264 61.76 25.69 13.89
N VAL A 265 63.09 25.80 14.04
CA VAL A 265 64.19 24.82 13.91
C VAL A 265 64.69 24.52 12.50
#